data_AF-A0A3D5RAL1-F1
#
_entry.id   AF-A0A3D5RAL1-F1
#
_cell.length_a   1.000
_cell.length_b   1.000
_cell.length_c   1.000
_cell.angle_alpha   90.00
_cell.angle_beta   90.00
_cell.angle_gamma   90.00
#
_symmetry.space_group_name_H-M   'P 1'
#
loop_
_entity.id
_entity.type
_entity.pdbx_description
1 polymer ?
#
loop_
_entity_poly.entity_id
_entity_poly.type
_entity_poly.pdbx_seq_one_letter_code
_entity_poly.pdbx_strand_id
1 'polypeptide(L)'
;SFRKISAKYITEADPYHAHNTYLELAVEVGIIGLAMVIFLGLKMMGMVHHILKVDKYNGVLMLGFFAGLISLMVHGMAEHVLYNPKIILLFWFYVGCINSIYAGVKKERLEYENINVN
;
A
#
# COMPACT_ATOMS: atom_id res chain seq x y z
N SER A 1 27.21 -40.07 6.98
CA SER A 1 27.20 -39.56 5.59
C SER A 1 26.15 -38.48 5.36
N PHE A 2 24.92 -38.60 5.90
CA PHE A 2 23.85 -37.60 5.75
C PHE A 2 24.17 -36.16 6.19
N ARG A 3 24.91 -35.96 7.31
CA ARG A 3 25.20 -34.62 7.87
C ARG A 3 26.08 -33.73 6.98
N LYS A 4 26.91 -34.32 6.11
CA LYS A 4 27.78 -33.58 5.17
C LYS A 4 27.01 -33.16 3.92
N ILE A 5 26.03 -33.96 3.52
CA ILE A 5 25.17 -33.69 2.36
C ILE A 5 24.12 -32.64 2.74
N SER A 6 23.52 -32.73 3.93
CA SER A 6 22.60 -31.70 4.43
C SER A 6 23.27 -30.34 4.59
N ALA A 7 24.50 -30.30 5.11
CA ALA A 7 25.25 -29.05 5.22
C ALA A 7 25.48 -28.38 3.86
N LYS A 8 25.77 -29.18 2.82
CA LYS A 8 25.96 -28.71 1.44
C LYS A 8 24.66 -28.23 0.79
N TYR A 9 23.53 -28.90 1.04
CA TYR A 9 22.22 -28.42 0.61
C TYR A 9 21.75 -27.17 1.37
N ILE A 10 22.13 -26.98 2.64
CA ILE A 10 21.82 -25.74 3.38
C ILE A 10 22.71 -24.57 2.94
N THR A 11 23.88 -24.83 2.36
CA THR A 11 24.77 -23.79 1.81
C THR A 11 24.50 -23.47 0.33
N GLU A 12 23.96 -24.41 -0.44
CA GLU A 12 23.57 -24.23 -1.86
C GLU A 12 22.05 -23.98 -2.05
N ALA A 13 21.23 -24.15 -1.01
CA ALA A 13 19.85 -23.65 -1.02
C ALA A 13 19.90 -22.13 -0.99
N ASP A 14 19.43 -21.55 -2.08
CA ASP A 14 19.35 -20.12 -2.37
C ASP A 14 19.31 -19.24 -1.10
N PRO A 15 20.26 -18.30 -0.94
CA PRO A 15 20.21 -17.41 0.20
C PRO A 15 19.00 -16.47 0.04
N TYR A 16 17.99 -16.68 0.90
CA TYR A 16 17.21 -15.58 1.49
C TYR A 16 16.37 -14.71 0.52
N HIS A 17 15.46 -15.29 -0.27
CA HIS A 17 14.24 -14.52 -0.52
C HIS A 17 13.48 -14.46 0.79
N ALA A 18 13.40 -13.28 1.39
CA ALA A 18 12.57 -13.14 2.56
C ALA A 18 11.13 -13.42 2.11
N HIS A 19 10.46 -14.35 2.77
CA HIS A 19 9.01 -14.56 2.58
C HIS A 19 8.18 -13.38 3.10
N ASN A 20 8.77 -12.20 3.25
CA ASN A 20 8.16 -11.01 3.79
C ASN A 20 8.52 -9.83 2.90
N THR A 21 7.49 -9.22 2.33
CA THR A 21 7.60 -8.07 1.43
C THR A 21 8.36 -6.90 2.05
N TYR A 22 8.24 -6.69 3.35
CA TYR A 22 8.90 -5.59 4.05
C TYR A 22 10.41 -5.82 4.23
N LEU A 23 10.82 -7.07 4.42
CA LEU A 23 12.23 -7.43 4.55
C LEU A 23 12.92 -7.34 3.19
N GLU A 24 12.26 -7.85 2.14
CA GLU A 24 12.78 -7.74 0.76
C GLU A 24 12.91 -6.26 0.36
N LEU A 25 11.88 -5.44 0.60
CA LEU A 25 11.91 -4.01 0.31
C LEU A 25 13.04 -3.28 1.07
N ALA A 26 13.30 -3.66 2.31
CA ALA A 26 14.39 -3.10 3.11
C ALA A 26 15.78 -3.52 2.59
N VAL A 27 15.91 -4.70 1.97
CA VAL A 27 17.17 -5.18 1.37
C VAL A 27 17.40 -4.58 -0.01
N GLU A 28 16.37 -4.52 -0.85
CA GLU A 28 16.47 -4.04 -2.24
C GLU A 28 16.56 -2.51 -2.34
N VAL A 29 15.71 -1.80 -1.60
CA VAL A 29 15.56 -0.33 -1.68
C VAL A 29 16.13 0.38 -0.46
N GLY A 30 16.39 -0.36 0.63
CA GLY A 30 16.84 0.20 1.89
C GLY A 30 15.70 0.73 2.77
N ILE A 31 16.08 1.23 3.94
CA ILE A 31 15.15 1.82 4.92
C ILE A 31 14.30 2.97 4.35
N ILE A 32 14.81 3.66 3.32
CA ILE A 32 14.10 4.75 2.63
C ILE A 32 12.86 4.23 1.91
N GLY A 33 12.96 3.08 1.23
CA GLY A 33 11.82 2.46 0.55
C GLY A 33 10.70 2.08 1.54
N LEU A 34 11.10 1.50 2.68
CA LEU A 34 10.16 1.17 3.75
C LEU A 34 9.48 2.42 4.32
N ALA A 35 10.25 3.49 4.57
CA ALA A 35 9.72 4.76 5.05
C ALA A 35 8.71 5.38 4.06
N MET A 36 8.95 5.28 2.76
CA MET A 36 8.04 5.78 1.72
C MET A 36 6.72 5.02 1.69
N VAL A 37 6.73 3.70 1.84
CA VAL A 37 5.49 2.89 1.92
C VAL A 37 4.67 3.26 3.16
N ILE A 38 5.32 3.42 4.31
CA ILE A 38 4.65 3.85 5.55
C ILE A 38 4.07 5.26 5.37
N PHE A 39 4.88 6.20 4.85
CA PHE A 39 4.44 7.57 4.58
C PHE A 39 3.23 7.61 3.66
N LEU A 40 3.25 6.82 2.58
CA LEU A 40 2.16 6.71 1.63
C LEU A 40 0.87 6.20 2.31
N GLY A 41 0.98 5.19 3.19
CA GLY A 41 -0.14 4.70 4.00
C GLY A 41 -0.72 5.76 4.94
N LEU A 42 0.14 6.49 5.65
CA LEU A 42 -0.27 7.58 6.56
C LEU A 42 -0.95 8.73 5.79
N LYS A 43 -0.43 9.09 4.61
CA LYS A 43 -1.04 10.10 3.74
C LYS A 43 -2.44 9.67 3.30
N MET A 44 -2.62 8.41 2.91
CA MET A 44 -3.94 7.87 2.55
C MET A 44 -4.91 7.85 3.72
N MET A 45 -4.45 7.46 4.91
CA MET A 45 -5.27 7.50 6.13
C MET A 45 -5.77 8.94 6.42
N GLY A 46 -4.88 9.94 6.27
CA GLY A 46 -5.25 11.35 6.41
C GLY A 46 -6.30 11.80 5.38
N MET A 47 -6.17 11.38 4.12
CA MET A 47 -7.16 11.66 3.08
C MET A 47 -8.52 11.04 3.41
N VAL A 48 -8.54 9.77 3.84
CA VAL A 48 -9.76 9.04 4.23
C VAL A 48 -10.46 9.74 5.39
N HIS A 49 -9.72 10.09 6.43
CA HIS A 49 -10.25 10.82 7.57
C HIS A 49 -10.82 12.19 7.19
N HIS A 50 -10.17 12.90 6.28
CA HIS A 50 -10.67 14.19 5.80
C HIS A 50 -11.99 14.04 5.05
N ILE A 51 -12.06 13.13 4.07
CA ILE A 51 -13.28 12.96 3.26
C ILE A 51 -14.43 12.43 4.11
N LEU A 52 -14.20 11.51 5.05
CA LEU A 52 -15.24 11.03 5.97
C LEU A 52 -15.96 12.15 6.73
N LYS A 53 -15.30 13.29 6.96
CA LYS A 53 -15.89 14.46 7.63
C LYS A 53 -16.62 15.41 6.68
N VAL A 54 -16.24 15.42 5.41
CA VAL A 54 -16.79 16.34 4.39
C VAL A 54 -17.96 15.69 3.65
N ASP A 55 -17.76 14.45 3.21
CA ASP A 55 -18.73 13.65 2.48
C ASP A 55 -18.67 12.22 2.99
N LYS A 56 -19.70 11.84 3.77
CA LYS A 56 -19.76 10.52 4.39
C LYS A 56 -19.90 9.40 3.35
N TYR A 57 -20.59 9.64 2.23
CA TYR A 57 -20.80 8.61 1.21
C TYR A 57 -19.49 8.29 0.50
N ASN A 58 -18.84 9.32 -0.04
CA ASN A 58 -17.53 9.16 -0.69
C ASN A 58 -16.44 8.74 0.31
N GLY A 59 -16.54 9.16 1.57
CA GLY A 59 -15.62 8.78 2.63
C GLY A 59 -15.70 7.29 2.99
N VAL A 60 -16.90 6.72 3.07
CA VAL A 60 -17.09 5.27 3.33
C VAL A 60 -16.60 4.44 2.14
N LEU A 61 -16.86 4.88 0.91
CA LEU A 61 -16.33 4.22 -0.29
C LEU A 61 -14.79 4.23 -0.29
N MET A 62 -14.19 5.38 0.01
CA MET A 62 -12.74 5.54 0.07
C MET A 62 -12.12 4.72 1.22
N LEU A 63 -12.82 4.60 2.35
CA LEU A 63 -12.43 3.72 3.46
C LEU A 63 -12.44 2.24 3.03
N GLY A 64 -13.40 1.81 2.20
CA GLY A 64 -13.42 0.46 1.64
C GLY A 64 -12.20 0.14 0.79
N PHE A 65 -11.82 1.05 -0.11
CA PHE A 65 -10.58 0.90 -0.89
C PHE A 65 -9.35 0.90 0.03
N PHE A 66 -9.30 1.77 1.03
CA PHE A 66 -8.19 1.81 1.98
C PHE A 66 -8.10 0.52 2.82
N ALA A 67 -9.22 -0.03 3.27
CA ALA A 67 -9.24 -1.30 4.00
C ALA A 67 -8.74 -2.46 3.13
N GLY A 68 -9.09 -2.50 1.85
CA GLY A 68 -8.55 -3.47 0.90
C GLY A 68 -7.03 -3.33 0.72
N LEU A 69 -6.53 -2.10 0.65
CA LEU A 69 -5.10 -1.83 0.59
C LEU A 69 -4.37 -2.29 1.87
N ILE A 70 -4.94 -2.02 3.05
CA ILE A 70 -4.39 -2.51 4.32
C ILE A 70 -4.40 -4.03 4.38
N SER A 71 -5.46 -4.68 3.93
CA SER A 71 -5.53 -6.15 3.86
C SER A 71 -4.41 -6.72 2.97
N LEU A 72 -4.14 -6.09 1.82
CA LEU A 72 -3.05 -6.48 0.93
C LEU A 72 -1.67 -6.31 1.61
N MET A 73 -1.47 -5.19 2.31
CA MET A 73 -0.22 -4.91 3.04
C MET A 73 0.00 -5.90 4.20
N VAL A 74 -1.03 -6.21 4.97
CA VAL A 74 -0.97 -7.21 6.05
C VAL A 74 -0.63 -8.59 5.49
N HIS A 75 -1.22 -8.97 4.35
CA HIS A 75 -0.86 -10.22 3.69
C HIS A 75 0.62 -10.22 3.25
N GLY A 76 1.15 -9.07 2.81
CA GLY A 76 2.57 -8.87 2.50
C GLY A 76 3.54 -9.00 3.67
N MET A 77 3.05 -9.08 4.92
CA MET A 77 3.88 -9.44 6.06
C MET A 77 4.22 -10.93 6.09
N ALA A 78 3.32 -11.78 5.60
CA ALA A 78 3.45 -13.24 5.63
C ALA A 78 4.02 -13.80 4.31
N GLU A 79 3.87 -13.06 3.21
CA GLU A 79 4.33 -13.47 1.88
C GLU A 79 5.00 -12.33 1.10
N HIS A 80 5.79 -12.70 0.10
CA HIS A 80 6.38 -11.78 -0.87
C HIS A 80 5.39 -11.49 -2.01
N VAL A 81 4.41 -10.63 -1.78
CA VAL A 81 3.30 -10.37 -2.72
C VAL A 81 3.59 -9.23 -3.71
N LEU A 82 4.43 -8.26 -3.34
CA LEU A 82 4.74 -7.09 -4.20
C LEU A 82 5.78 -7.34 -5.29
N TYR A 83 6.11 -8.59 -5.59
CA TYR A 83 6.89 -8.98 -6.76
C TYR A 83 6.02 -9.43 -7.93
N ASN A 84 4.80 -9.86 -7.65
CA ASN A 84 3.88 -10.28 -8.70
C ASN A 84 3.31 -9.05 -9.42
N PRO A 85 3.55 -8.88 -10.74
CA PRO A 85 3.05 -7.72 -11.49
C PRO A 85 1.54 -7.51 -11.37
N LYS A 86 0.76 -8.58 -11.25
CA LYS A 86 -0.69 -8.50 -11.08
C LYS A 86 -1.08 -7.81 -9.76
N ILE A 87 -0.31 -8.09 -8.71
CA ILE A 87 -0.55 -7.57 -7.36
C ILE A 87 -0.03 -6.13 -7.26
N ILE A 88 1.11 -5.84 -7.88
CA ILE A 88 1.60 -4.46 -8.03
C ILE A 88 0.57 -3.59 -8.75
N LEU A 89 -0.01 -4.08 -9.86
CA LEU A 89 -1.07 -3.37 -10.58
C LEU A 89 -2.29 -3.14 -9.70
N LEU A 90 -2.71 -4.17 -8.94
CA LEU A 90 -3.83 -4.04 -8.01
C LEU A 90 -3.53 -3.01 -6.92
N PHE A 91 -2.34 -3.03 -6.32
CA PHE A 91 -1.90 -2.03 -5.36
C PHE A 91 -2.05 -0.59 -5.90
N TRP A 92 -1.52 -0.33 -7.09
CA TRP A 92 -1.62 0.99 -7.73
C TRP A 92 -3.05 1.34 -8.13
N PHE A 93 -3.88 0.36 -8.49
CA PHE A 93 -5.30 0.57 -8.75
C PHE A 93 -6.03 1.09 -7.50
N TYR A 94 -5.85 0.45 -6.35
CA TYR A 94 -6.43 0.92 -5.08
C TYR A 94 -5.96 2.33 -4.72
N VAL A 95 -4.66 2.62 -4.87
CA VAL A 95 -4.09 3.96 -4.65
C VAL A 95 -4.73 4.99 -5.61
N GLY A 96 -4.91 4.63 -6.88
CA GLY A 96 -5.55 5.47 -7.89
C GLY A 96 -7.00 5.80 -7.55
N CYS A 97 -7.80 4.80 -7.15
CA CYS A 97 -9.19 4.99 -6.73
C CYS A 97 -9.29 5.97 -5.54
N ILE A 98 -8.45 5.80 -4.52
CA ILE A 98 -8.43 6.70 -3.35
C ILE A 98 -8.11 8.13 -3.77
N ASN A 99 -7.08 8.34 -4.60
CA ASN A 99 -6.73 9.69 -5.04
C ASN A 99 -7.79 10.31 -5.96
N SER A 100 -8.44 9.50 -6.80
CA SER A 100 -9.52 9.96 -7.69
C SER A 100 -10.73 10.47 -6.90
N ILE A 101 -11.18 9.73 -5.89
CA ILE A 101 -12.28 10.14 -5.01
C ILE A 101 -11.90 11.42 -4.27
N TYR A 102 -10.70 11.46 -3.67
CA TYR A 102 -10.22 12.63 -2.94
C TYR A 102 -10.17 13.89 -3.82
N ALA A 103 -9.66 13.76 -5.06
CA ALA A 103 -9.58 14.86 -6.01
C ALA A 103 -10.97 15.34 -6.49
N GLY A 104 -11.89 14.40 -6.72
CA GLY A 104 -13.27 14.71 -7.10
C GLY A 104 -13.99 15.54 -6.05
N VAL A 105 -14.02 15.07 -4.80
CA VAL A 105 -14.67 15.79 -3.69
C VAL A 105 -14.03 17.16 -3.43
N LYS A 106 -12.70 17.25 -3.51
CA LYS A 106 -12.00 18.53 -3.34
C LYS A 106 -12.38 19.53 -4.43
N LYS A 107 -12.51 19.07 -5.68
CA LYS A 107 -12.90 19.93 -6.82
C LYS A 107 -14.32 20.46 -6.64
N GLU A 108 -15.28 19.59 -6.33
CA GLU A 108 -16.68 19.98 -6.10
C GLU A 108 -16.77 21.05 -5.01
N ARG A 109 -16.08 20.84 -3.88
CA ARG A 109 -16.04 21.81 -2.78
C ARG A 109 -15.52 23.19 -3.19
N LEU A 110 -14.45 23.23 -3.98
CA LEU A 110 -13.89 24.49 -4.47
C LEU A 110 -14.86 25.21 -5.41
N GLU A 111 -15.61 24.47 -6.24
CA GLU A 111 -16.63 25.05 -7.11
C GLU A 111 -17.77 25.69 -6.30
N TYR A 112 -18.26 25.03 -5.25
CA TYR A 112 -19.24 25.61 -4.32
C TYR A 112 -18.73 26.87 -3.62
N GLU A 113 -17.48 26.87 -3.14
CA GLU A 113 -16.89 28.05 -2.48
C GLU A 113 -16.76 29.23 -3.45
N ASN A 114 -16.38 29.00 -4.71
CA ASN A 114 -16.26 30.07 -5.71
C ASN A 114 -17.61 30.68 -6.15
N ILE A 115 -18.69 29.88 -6.17
CA ILE A 115 -20.03 30.38 -6.51
C ILE A 115 -20.60 31.26 -5.39
N ASN A 116 -20.33 30.93 -4.12
CA ASN A 116 -20.90 31.64 -2.98
C ASN A 116 -20.12 32.90 -2.57
N VAL A 117 -18.93 33.12 -3.13
CA VAL A 117 -18.06 34.28 -2.86
C VAL A 117 -18.20 35.38 -3.94
N ASN A 118 -18.77 35.08 -5.09
CA ASN A 118 -19.11 36.04 -6.15
C ASN A 118 -20.57 36.49 -6.07
#